data_AF-A0A522KL00-F1
#
_entry.id   AF-A0A522KL00-F1
#
_cell.length_a   1.000
_cell.length_b   1.000
_cell.length_c   1.000
_cell.angle_alpha   90.00
_cell.angle_beta   90.00
_cell.angle_gamma   90.00
#
_symmetry.space_group_name_H-M   'P 1'
#
loop_
_entity.id
_entity.type
_entity.pdbx_description
1 polymer ?
#
loop_
_entity_poly.entity_id
_entity_poly.type
_entity_poly.pdbx_seq_one_letter_code
_entity_poly.pdbx_strand_id
1 'polypeptide(L)'
;MNHDIPPFDDHASEREWQAQERAMRAERLGLDANRDDARVQRYRLITRALRQPPAEALPADFAQQMAAQVAPHAVSAETPRERRLEATLFTCVIGIFVIAGAATTVLYHLDWLATLRIALPTLDPQAIRWPLAFAGCLGLSWLLGKLKPREQAHPLA
;
A
#
# COMPACT_ATOMS: atom_id res chain seq x y z
N MET A 1 -20.65 -22.36 3.97
CA MET A 1 -19.39 -23.10 3.79
C MET A 1 -18.25 -22.26 4.36
N ASN A 2 -17.69 -22.68 5.49
CA ASN A 2 -16.50 -22.08 6.10
C ASN A 2 -15.28 -22.39 5.20
N HIS A 3 -14.59 -21.37 4.66
CA HIS A 3 -13.33 -21.59 3.94
C HIS A 3 -12.20 -21.49 4.95
N ASP A 4 -11.85 -22.62 5.57
CA ASP A 4 -10.64 -22.74 6.37
C ASP A 4 -9.45 -22.67 5.40
N ILE A 5 -8.92 -21.46 5.20
CA ILE A 5 -7.64 -21.27 4.53
C ILE A 5 -6.59 -21.82 5.50
N PRO A 6 -5.87 -22.91 5.17
CA PRO A 6 -4.84 -23.44 6.05
C PRO A 6 -3.79 -22.35 6.31
N PRO A 7 -3.26 -22.27 7.53
CA PRO A 7 -2.23 -21.27 7.85
C PRO A 7 -1.05 -21.43 6.87
N PHE A 8 -0.57 -20.30 6.33
CA PHE A 8 0.53 -20.24 5.36
C PHE A 8 1.87 -20.79 5.87
N ASP A 9 1.95 -21.22 7.13
CA ASP A 9 3.17 -21.63 7.83
C ASP A 9 3.45 -23.15 7.71
N ASP A 10 2.80 -23.83 6.75
CA ASP A 10 3.12 -25.21 6.40
C ASP A 10 4.23 -25.25 5.35
N HIS A 11 5.35 -25.91 5.66
CA HIS A 11 6.44 -26.17 4.73
C HIS A 11 6.00 -26.83 3.41
N ALA A 12 4.90 -27.60 3.41
CA ALA A 12 4.35 -28.14 2.17
C ALA A 12 3.72 -27.04 1.30
N SER A 13 3.03 -26.08 1.91
CA SER A 13 2.43 -24.92 1.24
C SER A 13 3.50 -23.99 0.65
N GLU A 14 4.59 -23.77 1.37
CA GLU A 14 5.73 -22.99 0.88
C GLU A 14 6.39 -23.66 -0.34
N ARG A 15 6.60 -24.99 -0.29
CA ARG A 15 7.14 -25.74 -1.44
C ARG A 15 6.23 -25.67 -2.66
N GLU A 16 4.91 -25.71 -2.44
CA GLU A 16 3.93 -25.61 -3.50
C GLU A 16 3.92 -24.20 -4.12
N TRP A 17 3.97 -23.16 -3.28
CA TRP A 17 4.10 -21.77 -3.71
C TRP A 17 5.37 -21.54 -4.54
N GLN A 18 6.52 -22.03 -4.07
CA GLN A 18 7.79 -21.94 -4.80
C GLN A 18 7.76 -22.65 -6.16
N ALA A 19 7.05 -23.78 -6.27
CA ALA A 19 6.89 -24.49 -7.55
C ALA A 19 6.05 -23.65 -8.54
N GLN A 20 5.01 -22.99 -8.06
CA GLN A 20 4.18 -22.09 -8.87
C GLN A 20 4.96 -20.84 -9.33
N GLU A 21 5.70 -20.20 -8.42
CA GLU A 21 6.54 -19.04 -8.74
C GLU A 21 7.64 -19.39 -9.76
N ARG A 22 8.31 -20.53 -9.59
CA ARG A 22 9.29 -21.02 -10.57
C ARG A 22 8.66 -21.21 -11.95
N ALA A 23 7.48 -21.82 -12.03
CA ALA A 23 6.78 -22.04 -13.29
C ALA A 23 6.39 -20.71 -13.97
N MET A 24 5.84 -19.76 -13.21
CA MET A 24 5.48 -18.44 -13.73
C MET A 24 6.69 -17.66 -14.24
N ARG A 25 7.82 -17.72 -13.51
CA ARG A 25 9.08 -17.06 -13.91
C ARG A 25 9.69 -17.71 -15.14
N ALA A 26 9.67 -19.05 -15.22
CA ALA A 26 10.18 -19.79 -16.37
C ALA A 26 9.42 -19.46 -17.66
N GLU A 27 8.08 -19.38 -17.61
CA GLU A 27 7.28 -18.93 -18.78
C GLU A 27 7.53 -17.46 -19.13
N ARG A 28 7.72 -16.56 -18.16
CA ARG A 28 8.06 -15.15 -18.45
C ARG A 28 9.41 -14.98 -19.13
N LEU A 29 10.38 -15.79 -18.75
CA LEU A 29 11.76 -15.73 -19.26
C LEU A 29 11.99 -16.64 -20.47
N GLY A 30 10.99 -17.39 -20.93
CA GLY A 30 11.11 -18.31 -22.06
C GLY A 30 12.12 -19.45 -21.82
N LEU A 31 12.30 -19.88 -20.57
CA LEU A 31 13.26 -20.93 -20.22
C LEU A 31 12.81 -22.29 -20.77
N ASP A 32 13.81 -23.13 -21.11
CA ASP A 32 13.58 -24.48 -21.64
C ASP A 32 12.77 -25.35 -20.67
N ALA A 33 11.65 -25.88 -21.15
CA ALA A 33 10.72 -26.71 -20.38
C ALA A 33 11.28 -28.11 -20.08
N ASN A 34 12.28 -28.57 -20.83
CA ASN A 34 12.84 -29.90 -20.65
C ASN A 34 13.77 -30.00 -19.42
N ARG A 35 14.13 -28.85 -18.83
CA ARG A 35 14.94 -28.75 -17.61
C ARG A 35 14.09 -28.64 -16.32
N ASP A 36 12.77 -28.50 -16.47
CA ASP A 36 11.85 -28.32 -15.35
C ASP A 36 11.43 -29.65 -14.72
N ASP A 37 11.25 -29.66 -13.39
CA ASP A 37 10.60 -30.76 -12.68
C ASP A 37 9.18 -30.99 -13.21
N ALA A 38 8.70 -32.24 -13.19
CA ALA A 38 7.35 -32.60 -13.67
C ALA A 38 6.21 -31.75 -13.04
N ARG A 39 6.41 -31.27 -11.80
CA ARG A 39 5.45 -30.38 -11.12
C ARG A 39 5.45 -28.96 -11.70
N VAL A 40 6.63 -28.42 -11.99
CA VAL A 40 6.80 -27.10 -12.63
C VAL A 40 6.21 -27.14 -14.04
N GLN A 41 6.43 -28.22 -14.80
CA GLN A 41 5.83 -28.40 -16.13
C GLN A 41 4.29 -28.35 -16.10
N ARG A 42 3.64 -28.98 -15.10
CA ARG A 42 2.18 -28.89 -14.92
C ARG A 42 1.72 -27.46 -14.68
N TYR A 43 2.42 -26.72 -13.82
CA TYR A 43 2.09 -25.32 -13.55
C TYR A 43 2.33 -24.40 -14.75
N ARG A 44 3.31 -24.71 -15.62
CA ARG A 44 3.51 -23.98 -16.88
C ARG A 44 2.32 -24.15 -17.82
N LEU A 45 1.76 -25.37 -17.93
CA LEU A 45 0.56 -25.61 -18.73
C LEU A 45 -0.64 -24.80 -18.21
N ILE A 46 -0.85 -24.78 -16.90
CA ILE A 46 -1.91 -23.98 -16.27
C ILE A 46 -1.69 -22.49 -16.55
N THR A 47 -0.46 -21.99 -16.34
CA THR A 47 -0.11 -20.58 -16.58
C THR A 47 -0.36 -20.19 -18.04
N ARG A 48 -0.04 -21.08 -18.99
CA ARG A 48 -0.27 -20.84 -20.41
C ARG A 48 -1.76 -20.83 -20.76
N ALA A 49 -2.54 -21.75 -20.21
CA ALA A 49 -3.98 -21.78 -20.39
C ALA A 49 -4.65 -20.50 -19.84
N LEU A 50 -4.22 -20.03 -18.66
CA LEU A 50 -4.73 -18.79 -18.06
C LEU A 50 -4.34 -17.53 -18.82
N ARG A 51 -3.23 -17.54 -19.56
CA ARG A 51 -2.78 -16.41 -20.39
C ARG A 51 -3.50 -16.33 -21.73
N GLN A 52 -4.12 -17.41 -22.19
CA GLN A 52 -4.89 -17.35 -23.42
C GLN A 52 -6.07 -16.42 -23.20
N PRO A 53 -6.29 -15.43 -24.09
CA PRO A 53 -7.49 -14.61 -24.00
C PRO A 53 -8.70 -15.53 -24.07
N PRO A 54 -9.72 -15.33 -23.22
CA PRO A 54 -10.95 -16.09 -23.34
C PRO A 54 -11.50 -15.94 -24.77
N ALA A 55 -11.98 -17.05 -25.32
CA ALA A 55 -12.46 -17.09 -26.71
C ALA A 55 -13.69 -16.21 -26.95
N GLU A 56 -14.36 -15.80 -25.86
CA GLU A 56 -15.58 -15.00 -25.89
C GLU A 56 -15.25 -13.54 -25.56
N ALA A 57 -15.75 -12.63 -26.41
CA ALA A 57 -15.60 -11.20 -26.19
C ALA A 57 -16.43 -10.79 -24.98
N LEU A 58 -15.79 -10.12 -24.02
CA LEU A 58 -16.46 -9.57 -22.85
C LEU A 58 -17.45 -8.46 -23.29
N PRO A 59 -18.61 -8.36 -22.63
CA PRO A 59 -19.53 -7.24 -22.84
C PRO A 59 -18.83 -5.89 -22.62
N ALA A 60 -19.24 -4.86 -23.37
CA ALA A 60 -18.62 -3.53 -23.28
C ALA A 60 -18.72 -2.89 -21.88
N ASP A 61 -19.72 -3.30 -21.10
CA ASP A 61 -20.03 -2.84 -19.75
C ASP A 61 -19.50 -3.77 -18.65
N PHE A 62 -18.78 -4.84 -19.00
CA PHE A 62 -18.22 -5.80 -18.04
C PHE A 62 -17.36 -5.14 -16.96
N ALA A 63 -16.49 -4.20 -17.34
CA ALA A 63 -15.65 -3.48 -16.38
C ALA A 63 -16.49 -2.65 -15.38
N GLN A 64 -17.58 -2.05 -15.85
CA GLN A 64 -18.49 -1.27 -15.01
C GLN A 64 -19.28 -2.18 -14.05
N GLN A 65 -19.79 -3.32 -14.55
CA GLN A 65 -20.51 -4.29 -13.73
C GLN A 65 -19.59 -4.93 -12.67
N MET A 66 -18.37 -5.31 -13.05
CA MET A 66 -17.38 -5.85 -12.12
C MET A 66 -17.00 -4.81 -11.07
N ALA A 67 -16.73 -3.56 -11.47
CA ALA A 67 -16.41 -2.50 -10.54
C ALA A 67 -17.54 -2.27 -9.52
N ALA A 68 -18.80 -2.28 -9.96
CA ALA A 68 -19.95 -2.15 -9.07
C ALA A 68 -20.08 -3.34 -8.10
N GLN A 69 -19.76 -4.55 -8.55
CA GLN A 69 -19.82 -5.76 -7.72
C GLN A 69 -18.68 -5.87 -6.70
N VAL A 70 -17.49 -5.38 -7.06
CA VAL A 70 -16.29 -5.45 -6.22
C VAL A 70 -16.14 -4.23 -5.31
N ALA A 71 -16.66 -3.06 -5.69
CA ALA A 71 -16.64 -1.83 -4.86
C ALA A 71 -17.02 -2.04 -3.38
N PRO A 72 -18.09 -2.78 -3.02
CA PRO A 72 -18.42 -3.04 -1.61
C PRO A 72 -17.39 -3.92 -0.88
N HIS A 73 -16.62 -4.72 -1.60
CA HIS A 73 -15.59 -5.61 -1.06
C HIS A 73 -14.18 -5.02 -1.10
N ALA A 74 -13.91 -4.07 -2.00
CA ALA A 74 -12.60 -3.42 -2.17
C ALA A 74 -12.19 -2.60 -0.93
N VAL A 75 -13.17 -2.04 -0.20
CA VAL A 75 -12.91 -1.35 1.08
C VAL A 75 -12.59 -2.33 2.22
N SER A 76 -12.91 -3.62 2.04
CA SER A 76 -12.74 -4.68 3.04
C SER A 76 -11.50 -5.56 2.81
N ALA A 77 -10.69 -5.27 1.78
CA ALA A 77 -9.49 -6.06 1.46
C ALA A 77 -8.37 -5.87 2.49
N GLU A 78 -8.35 -4.73 3.21
CA GLU A 78 -7.56 -4.59 4.43
C GLU A 78 -8.39 -5.09 5.61
N THR A 79 -7.93 -6.15 6.26
CA THR A 79 -8.54 -6.54 7.53
C THR A 79 -8.44 -5.36 8.50
N PRO A 80 -9.43 -5.15 9.41
CA PRO A 80 -9.37 -4.10 10.41
C PRO A 80 -8.09 -4.13 11.26
N ARG A 81 -7.40 -5.28 11.29
CA ARG A 81 -6.13 -5.51 11.98
C ARG A 81 -4.94 -4.95 11.20
N GLU A 82 -4.87 -5.15 9.89
CA GLU A 82 -3.79 -4.63 9.03
C GLU A 82 -3.80 -3.10 9.02
N ARG A 83 -4.98 -2.49 8.83
CA ARG A 83 -5.13 -1.03 8.88
C ARG A 83 -4.74 -0.44 10.24
N ARG A 84 -5.05 -1.14 11.34
CA ARG A 84 -4.62 -0.71 12.70
C ARG A 84 -3.12 -0.84 12.88
N LEU A 85 -2.51 -1.90 12.37
CA LEU A 85 -1.06 -2.11 12.44
C LEU A 85 -0.31 -1.02 11.68
N GLU A 86 -0.72 -0.74 10.44
CA GLU A 86 -0.11 0.31 9.63
C GLU A 86 -0.24 1.69 10.29
N ALA A 87 -1.43 2.03 10.78
CA ALA A 87 -1.66 3.27 11.51
C ALA A 87 -0.81 3.37 12.79
N THR A 88 -0.66 2.27 13.53
CA THR A 88 0.17 2.22 14.73
C THR A 88 1.64 2.39 14.39
N LEU A 89 2.13 1.71 13.36
CA LEU A 89 3.51 1.81 12.90
C LEU A 89 3.84 3.23 12.44
N PHE A 90 2.94 3.84 11.66
CA PHE A 90 3.10 5.22 11.19
C PHE A 90 3.14 6.20 12.37
N THR A 91 2.27 5.99 13.36
CA THR A 91 2.25 6.80 14.60
C THR A 91 3.54 6.62 15.39
N CYS A 92 4.07 5.40 15.50
CA CYS A 92 5.34 5.13 16.16
C CYS A 92 6.50 5.82 15.44
N VAL A 93 6.57 5.76 14.10
CA VAL A 93 7.63 6.42 13.32
C VAL A 93 7.58 7.93 13.50
N ILE A 94 6.40 8.54 13.43
CA ILE A 94 6.22 9.98 13.70
C ILE A 94 6.64 10.30 15.14
N GLY A 95 6.21 9.50 16.11
CA GLY A 95 6.56 9.68 17.52
C GLY A 95 8.07 9.66 17.74
N ILE A 96 8.78 8.70 17.12
CA ILE A 96 10.25 8.61 17.15
C ILE A 96 10.86 9.87 16.54
N PHE A 97 10.37 10.33 15.40
CA PHE A 97 10.87 11.54 14.75
C PHE A 97 10.71 12.79 15.63
N VAL A 98 9.55 12.95 16.27
CA VAL A 98 9.27 14.07 17.17
C VAL A 98 10.17 14.00 18.40
N ILE A 99 10.31 12.83 19.03
CA ILE A 99 11.18 12.64 20.20
C ILE A 99 12.64 12.90 19.83
N ALA A 100 13.11 12.39 18.69
CA ALA A 100 14.46 12.64 18.21
C ALA A 100 14.70 14.13 17.94
N GLY A 101 13.74 14.83 17.32
CA GLY A 101 13.80 16.28 17.10
C GLY A 101 13.77 17.09 18.41
N ALA A 102 13.00 16.65 19.40
CA ALA A 102 12.99 17.29 20.72
C ALA A 102 14.30 17.02 21.48
N ALA A 103 14.84 15.81 21.40
CA ALA A 103 16.11 15.46 22.02
C ALA A 103 17.26 16.27 21.40
N THR A 104 17.30 16.44 20.08
CA THR A 104 18.33 17.27 19.44
C THR A 104 18.21 18.73 19.85
N THR A 105 17.01 19.30 19.97
CA THR A 105 16.84 20.68 20.43
C THR A 105 17.27 20.90 21.87
N VAL A 106 17.08 19.91 22.76
CA VAL A 106 17.54 19.97 24.16
C VAL A 106 19.05 19.76 24.27
N LEU A 107 19.59 18.76 23.57
CA LEU A 107 21.01 18.37 23.64
C LEU A 107 21.95 19.40 23.00
N TYR A 108 21.52 20.07 21.93
CA TYR A 108 22.34 21.07 21.24
C TYR A 108 22.13 22.51 21.75
N HIS A 109 21.36 22.71 22.83
CA HIS A 109 21.04 24.00 23.46
C HIS A 109 20.48 25.07 22.49
N LEU A 110 19.91 26.17 23.03
CA LEU A 110 19.28 27.25 22.24
C LEU A 110 20.26 28.06 21.33
N ASP A 111 21.52 27.64 21.17
CA ASP A 111 22.49 28.34 20.30
C ASP A 111 22.06 28.32 18.82
N TRP A 112 21.38 27.26 18.38
CA TRP A 112 20.74 27.24 17.07
C TRP A 112 19.60 28.26 16.98
N LEU A 113 18.88 28.53 18.08
CA LEU A 113 17.80 29.53 18.14
C LEU A 113 18.36 30.96 18.08
N ALA A 114 19.52 31.23 18.68
CA ALA A 114 20.22 32.50 18.50
C ALA A 114 20.71 32.66 17.05
N THR A 115 21.30 31.60 16.48
CA THR A 115 21.73 31.55 15.07
C THR A 115 20.55 31.72 14.12
N LEU A 116 19.41 31.09 14.41
CA LEU A 116 18.17 31.28 13.68
C LEU A 116 17.60 32.66 13.88
N ARG A 117 17.67 33.27 15.07
CA ARG A 117 17.20 34.65 15.26
C ARG A 117 17.99 35.64 14.44
N ILE A 118 19.28 35.38 14.24
CA ILE A 118 20.17 36.18 13.39
C ILE A 118 19.93 35.87 11.90
N ALA A 119 19.67 34.60 11.56
CA ALA A 119 19.41 34.17 10.18
C ALA A 119 17.98 34.49 9.70
N LEU A 120 16.97 34.51 10.58
CA LEU A 120 15.56 34.73 10.28
C LEU A 120 15.27 36.06 9.58
N PRO A 121 15.88 37.21 9.96
CA PRO A 121 15.74 38.44 9.18
C PRO A 121 16.49 38.40 7.84
N THR A 122 17.43 37.46 7.64
CA THR A 122 18.10 37.21 6.36
C THR A 122 17.45 36.08 5.54
N LEU A 123 16.48 35.36 6.10
CA LEU A 123 15.69 34.40 5.35
C LEU A 123 14.81 35.19 4.38
N ASP A 124 15.04 34.97 3.09
CA ASP A 124 14.16 35.48 2.04
C ASP A 124 12.70 35.13 2.39
N PRO A 125 11.76 36.09 2.36
CA PRO A 125 10.33 35.82 2.50
C PRO A 125 9.84 34.63 1.65
N GLN A 126 10.51 34.36 0.53
CA GLN A 126 10.25 33.19 -0.31
C GLN A 126 10.57 31.84 0.38
N ALA A 127 11.59 31.79 1.22
CA ALA A 127 12.03 30.59 1.94
C ALA A 127 11.06 30.18 3.07
N ILE A 128 10.36 31.16 3.68
CA ILE A 128 9.34 30.90 4.72
C ILE A 128 7.97 30.57 4.09
N ARG A 129 7.71 31.04 2.87
CA ARG A 129 6.41 30.86 2.20
C ARG A 129 6.09 29.39 1.90
N TRP A 130 7.06 28.62 1.44
CA TRP A 130 6.88 27.20 1.11
C TRP A 130 6.58 26.30 2.32
N PRO A 131 7.35 26.34 3.43
CA PRO A 131 7.03 25.53 4.60
C PRO A 131 5.69 25.93 5.23
N LEU A 132 5.32 27.22 5.19
CA LEU A 132 4.02 27.67 5.67
C LEU A 132 2.87 27.18 4.78
N ALA A 133 3.05 27.19 3.46
CA ALA A 133 2.09 26.61 2.52
C ALA A 133 1.96 25.10 2.69
N PHE A 134 3.06 24.39 2.93
CA PHE A 134 3.06 22.96 3.25
C PHE A 134 2.32 22.67 4.56
N ALA A 135 2.62 23.41 5.63
CA ALA A 135 1.95 23.27 6.92
C ALA A 135 0.45 23.59 6.80
N GLY A 136 0.09 24.63 6.05
CA GLY A 136 -1.29 24.96 5.73
C GLY A 136 -1.98 23.85 4.94
N CYS A 137 -1.33 23.29 3.92
CA CYS A 137 -1.87 22.20 3.11
C CYS A 137 -2.10 20.92 3.92
N LEU A 138 -1.15 20.57 4.80
CA LEU A 138 -1.27 19.43 5.71
C LEU A 138 -2.40 19.65 6.71
N GLY A 139 -2.47 20.83 7.33
CA GLY A 139 -3.54 21.19 8.27
C GLY A 139 -4.91 21.15 7.60
N LEU A 140 -5.03 21.69 6.39
CA LEU A 140 -6.27 21.70 5.63
C LEU A 140 -6.66 20.28 5.19
N SER A 141 -5.72 19.47 4.71
CA SER A 141 -5.97 18.07 4.32
C SER A 141 -6.41 17.22 5.51
N TRP A 142 -5.80 17.44 6.68
CA TRP A 142 -6.20 16.78 7.92
C TRP A 142 -7.59 17.23 8.39
N LEU A 143 -7.88 18.53 8.31
CA LEU A 143 -9.18 19.09 8.65
C LEU A 143 -10.29 18.58 7.71
N LEU A 144 -10.03 18.53 6.40
CA LEU A 144 -10.96 17.95 5.41
C LEU A 144 -11.15 16.45 5.64
N GLY A 145 -10.10 15.72 6.01
CA GLY A 145 -10.20 14.30 6.38
C GLY A 145 -11.05 14.06 7.62
N LYS A 146 -11.04 15.00 8.58
CA LYS A 146 -11.90 14.99 9.78
C LYS A 146 -13.33 15.42 9.49
N LEU A 147 -13.51 16.38 8.58
CA LEU A 147 -14.79 16.95 8.20
C LEU A 147 -15.53 16.08 7.18
N LYS A 148 -14.84 15.21 6.43
CA LYS A 148 -15.46 14.29 5.49
C LYS A 148 -16.47 13.45 6.27
N PRO A 149 -17.78 13.72 6.11
CA PRO A 149 -18.79 12.92 6.76
C PRO A 149 -18.59 11.49 6.25
N ARG A 150 -18.85 10.52 7.11
CA ARG A 150 -18.93 9.11 6.76
C ARG A 150 -20.18 8.87 5.89
N GLU A 151 -20.40 9.67 4.86
CA GLU A 151 -21.45 9.53 3.86
C GLU A 151 -20.98 8.58 2.77
N GLN A 152 -21.00 7.31 3.12
CA GLN A 152 -21.47 6.27 2.20
C GLN A 152 -22.58 5.51 2.91
N ALA A 153 -23.63 6.23 3.31
CA ALA A 153 -24.96 5.65 3.48
C ALA A 153 -25.71 5.99 2.19
N HIS A 154 -25.74 5.04 1.26
CA HIS A 154 -26.62 5.11 0.09
C HIS A 154 -28.08 5.13 0.59
N PRO A 155 -28.90 6.15 0.31
CA PRO A 155 -30.34 5.99 0.37
C PRO A 155 -30.76 5.18 -0.87
N LEU A 156 -31.34 4.01 -0.62
CA LEU A 156 -32.11 3.28 -1.61
C LEU A 156 -33.40 4.07 -1.88
N ALA A 157 -33.60 4.45 -3.13
CA ALA A 157 -34.91 4.69 -3.74
C ALA A 157 -34.87 4.14 -5.16
#